data_AF-A0A958FKZ8-F1
#
_entry.id   AF-A0A958FKZ8-F1
#
_cell.length_a   1.000
_cell.length_b   1.000
_cell.length_c   1.000
_cell.angle_alpha   90.00
_cell.angle_beta   90.00
_cell.angle_gamma   90.00
#
_symmetry.space_group_name_H-M   'P 1'
#
loop_
_entity.id
_entity.type
_entity.pdbx_description
1 polymer ?
#
loop_
_entity_poly.entity_id
_entity_poly.type
_entity_poly.pdbx_seq_one_letter_code
_entity_poly.pdbx_strand_id
1 'polypeptide(L)'
;MKIPEKFPYEIAALNSETQRVYLATHQFLRDGIDGKFPFEVSRIAKIDTIRFDESAKKIDIVFNKEFGFIPFREENVAQMRQTLQARLGKKFADFSLNLFAEKYTIEQLIPNFYREQLPPDVTRLPKSLPEQPPVVRNLSKPFAIENGLQNRHIAVWGSHGWYFDEAEDRWKWQRARVYQIVEDLLPTSFVQPYLLPMLENAGANVFMPRERDLQRNEVIVDVAGEGSGQMIFATGDTVLKATTAQPGFAIGELPYSDRENPFRQGSHWQFPASPTD
;
A
#
# COMPACT_ATOMS: atom_id res chain seq x y z
N MET A 1 6.73 12.54 -33.66
CA MET A 1 5.86 11.62 -32.91
C MET A 1 4.42 12.10 -33.12
N LYS A 2 3.66 11.41 -33.97
CA LYS A 2 2.30 11.83 -34.35
C LYS A 2 1.38 11.71 -33.13
N ILE A 3 0.75 12.83 -32.78
CA ILE A 3 -0.33 12.90 -31.80
C ILE A 3 -1.48 12.05 -32.37
N PRO A 4 -2.05 11.09 -31.64
CA PRO A 4 -3.13 10.27 -32.19
C PRO A 4 -4.37 11.13 -32.46
N GLU A 5 -4.96 10.82 -33.62
CA GLU A 5 -6.23 11.31 -34.14
C GLU A 5 -7.42 10.94 -33.24
N LYS A 6 -8.44 11.81 -33.31
CA LYS A 6 -9.83 11.68 -32.84
C LYS A 6 -10.10 11.86 -31.33
N PHE A 7 -10.70 13.02 -31.01
CA PHE A 7 -11.74 13.10 -29.98
C PHE A 7 -12.83 12.06 -30.28
N PRO A 8 -13.43 11.40 -29.27
CA PRO A 8 -14.48 10.41 -29.51
C PRO A 8 -15.78 10.97 -30.11
N TYR A 9 -15.92 12.31 -30.22
CA TYR A 9 -17.12 12.94 -30.75
C TYR A 9 -16.78 14.03 -31.77
N GLU A 10 -17.25 13.86 -33.00
CA GLU A 10 -17.66 15.03 -33.77
C GLU A 10 -18.85 15.63 -33.01
N ILE A 11 -18.63 16.77 -32.33
CA ILE A 11 -19.69 17.43 -31.54
C ILE A 11 -20.95 17.64 -32.39
N ALA A 12 -20.77 17.93 -33.69
CA ALA A 12 -21.86 18.09 -34.65
C ALA A 12 -22.71 16.82 -34.87
N ALA A 13 -22.17 15.63 -34.63
CA ALA A 13 -22.88 14.36 -34.77
C ALA A 13 -23.69 13.98 -33.50
N LEU A 14 -23.52 14.70 -32.40
CA LEU A 14 -24.29 14.51 -31.17
C LEU A 14 -25.66 15.18 -31.27
N ASN A 15 -26.66 14.66 -30.52
CA ASN A 15 -27.94 15.35 -30.38
C ASN A 15 -27.77 16.71 -29.68
N SER A 16 -28.74 17.60 -29.87
CA SER A 16 -28.62 19.01 -29.45
C SER A 16 -28.45 19.18 -27.93
N GLU A 17 -29.02 18.26 -27.17
CA GLU A 17 -28.99 18.17 -25.72
C GLU A 17 -27.58 17.82 -25.25
N THR A 18 -26.99 16.77 -25.82
CA THR A 18 -25.64 16.31 -25.50
C THR A 18 -24.61 17.36 -25.90
N GLN A 19 -24.81 18.07 -27.03
CA GLN A 19 -23.98 19.21 -27.41
C GLN A 19 -24.00 20.33 -26.34
N ARG A 20 -25.17 20.66 -25.80
CA ARG A 20 -25.28 21.68 -24.72
C ARG A 20 -24.57 21.23 -23.45
N VAL A 21 -24.73 19.98 -23.04
CA VAL A 21 -24.02 19.41 -21.88
C VAL A 21 -22.51 19.47 -22.12
N TYR A 22 -22.04 19.08 -23.32
CA TYR A 22 -20.65 19.14 -23.69
C TYR A 22 -20.07 20.55 -23.58
N LEU A 23 -20.73 21.55 -24.18
CA LEU A 23 -20.25 22.93 -24.18
C LEU A 23 -20.16 23.51 -22.76
N ALA A 24 -21.19 23.27 -21.93
CA ALA A 24 -21.20 23.70 -20.54
C ALA A 24 -20.06 23.06 -19.73
N THR A 25 -19.84 21.75 -19.92
CA THR A 25 -18.80 20.97 -19.26
C THR A 25 -17.40 21.37 -19.72
N HIS A 26 -17.24 21.63 -21.02
CA HIS A 26 -15.97 22.08 -21.58
C HIS A 26 -15.58 23.44 -21.02
N GLN A 27 -16.54 24.37 -20.91
CA GLN A 27 -16.29 25.66 -20.28
C GLN A 27 -15.97 25.52 -18.79
N PHE A 28 -16.65 24.62 -18.08
CA PHE A 28 -16.32 24.30 -16.68
C PHE A 28 -14.87 23.82 -16.53
N LEU A 29 -14.41 22.89 -17.39
CA LEU A 29 -13.00 22.45 -17.37
C LEU A 29 -12.03 23.59 -17.66
N ARG A 30 -12.33 24.43 -18.65
CA ARG A 30 -11.51 25.61 -18.98
C ARG A 30 -11.37 26.55 -17.80
N ASP A 31 -12.48 26.89 -17.15
CA ASP A 31 -12.48 27.76 -15.99
C ASP A 31 -11.68 27.17 -14.82
N GLY A 32 -11.73 25.84 -14.62
CA GLY A 32 -10.90 25.16 -13.64
C GLY A 32 -9.41 25.16 -13.98
N ILE A 33 -9.06 24.97 -15.26
CA ILE A 33 -7.67 25.04 -15.74
C ILE A 33 -7.10 26.47 -15.62
N ASP A 34 -7.95 27.47 -15.84
CA ASP A 34 -7.62 28.90 -15.72
C ASP A 34 -7.58 29.39 -14.26
N GLY A 35 -7.77 28.49 -13.27
CA GLY A 35 -7.67 28.82 -11.85
C GLY A 35 -8.85 29.62 -11.29
N LYS A 36 -10.03 29.54 -11.92
CA LYS A 36 -11.25 30.22 -11.44
C LYS A 36 -11.97 29.48 -10.32
N PHE A 37 -11.47 28.31 -9.93
CA PHE A 37 -11.97 27.52 -8.81
C PHE A 37 -10.94 27.49 -7.67
N PRO A 38 -11.37 27.27 -6.42
CA PRO A 38 -10.47 27.11 -5.27
C PRO A 38 -9.72 25.76 -5.28
N PHE A 39 -9.81 25.00 -6.37
CA PHE A 39 -9.12 23.73 -6.59
C PHE A 39 -8.51 23.75 -7.99
N GLU A 40 -7.35 23.10 -8.14
CA GLU A 40 -6.65 23.02 -9.42
C GLU A 40 -7.20 21.89 -10.28
N VAL A 41 -7.46 22.17 -11.55
CA VAL A 41 -7.79 21.15 -12.56
C VAL A 41 -6.59 20.96 -13.48
N SER A 42 -6.20 19.71 -13.71
CA SER A 42 -5.09 19.37 -14.60
C SER A 42 -5.30 19.94 -16.02
N ARG A 43 -4.26 20.54 -16.61
CA ARG A 43 -4.29 21.08 -17.99
C ARG A 43 -4.62 20.05 -19.06
N ILE A 44 -4.41 18.77 -18.74
CA ILE A 44 -4.69 17.64 -19.63
C ILE A 44 -5.97 16.88 -19.22
N ALA A 45 -6.75 17.42 -18.29
CA ALA A 45 -8.10 16.92 -18.02
C ALA A 45 -9.02 17.21 -19.21
N LYS A 46 -9.80 16.21 -19.62
CA LYS A 46 -10.72 16.28 -20.75
C LYS A 46 -11.99 15.50 -20.47
N ILE A 47 -13.05 15.86 -21.17
CA ILE A 47 -14.28 15.07 -21.25
C ILE A 47 -13.96 13.83 -22.09
N ASP A 48 -14.23 12.65 -21.53
CA ASP A 48 -14.13 11.38 -22.23
C ASP A 48 -15.48 11.01 -22.86
N THR A 49 -16.52 10.90 -22.02
CA THR A 49 -17.84 10.43 -22.43
C THR A 49 -18.94 11.26 -21.78
N ILE A 50 -20.00 11.58 -22.52
CA ILE A 50 -21.25 12.13 -21.96
C ILE A 50 -22.37 11.14 -22.26
N ARG A 51 -23.10 10.72 -21.23
CA ARG A 51 -24.30 9.90 -21.36
C ARG A 51 -25.48 10.73 -20.93
N PHE A 52 -26.36 11.00 -21.88
CA PHE A 52 -27.58 11.75 -21.67
C PHE A 52 -28.77 10.80 -21.78
N ASP A 53 -29.54 10.68 -20.71
CA ASP A 53 -30.78 9.90 -20.66
C ASP A 53 -31.95 10.82 -20.29
N GLU A 54 -32.75 11.17 -21.29
CA GLU A 54 -33.92 12.03 -21.11
C GLU A 54 -35.03 11.34 -20.31
N SER A 55 -35.20 10.03 -20.50
CA SER A 55 -36.26 9.26 -19.87
C SER A 55 -36.04 9.12 -18.36
N ALA A 56 -34.78 8.85 -17.98
CA ALA A 56 -34.37 8.75 -16.58
C ALA A 56 -34.02 10.11 -15.96
N LYS A 57 -34.10 11.21 -16.73
CA LYS A 57 -33.62 12.55 -16.35
C LYS A 57 -32.22 12.50 -15.73
N LYS A 58 -31.28 11.89 -16.45
CA LYS A 58 -29.94 11.60 -15.94
C LYS A 58 -28.85 12.05 -16.91
N ILE A 59 -27.82 12.68 -16.37
CA ILE A 59 -26.64 13.16 -17.08
C ILE A 59 -25.41 12.58 -16.38
N ASP A 60 -24.71 11.67 -17.05
CA ASP A 60 -23.42 11.16 -16.60
C ASP A 60 -22.30 11.78 -17.45
N ILE A 61 -21.37 12.46 -16.79
CA ILE A 61 -20.19 13.06 -17.42
C ILE A 61 -18.97 12.30 -16.92
N VAL A 62 -18.27 11.68 -17.86
CA VAL A 62 -17.05 10.92 -17.61
C VAL A 62 -15.87 11.74 -18.09
N PHE A 63 -14.94 12.00 -17.18
CA PHE A 63 -13.64 12.61 -17.45
C PHE A 63 -12.55 11.54 -17.50
N ASN A 64 -11.40 11.88 -18.11
CA ASN A 64 -10.21 11.03 -18.08
C ASN A 64 -9.57 10.95 -16.68
N LYS A 65 -8.61 10.03 -16.51
CA LYS A 65 -7.88 9.81 -15.24
C LYS A 65 -7.26 11.07 -14.66
N GLU A 66 -6.83 12.01 -15.49
CA GLU A 66 -6.16 13.23 -15.04
C GLU A 66 -7.10 14.20 -14.32
N PHE A 67 -8.41 14.12 -14.55
CA PHE A 67 -9.39 14.81 -13.72
C PHE A 67 -9.48 14.19 -12.30
N GLY A 68 -9.14 12.90 -12.19
CA GLY A 68 -9.06 12.18 -10.91
C GLY A 68 -7.90 12.59 -10.00
N PHE A 69 -6.96 13.42 -10.48
CA PHE A 69 -5.82 13.91 -9.69
C PHE A 69 -6.18 15.07 -8.76
N ILE A 70 -7.40 15.61 -8.87
CA ILE A 70 -7.91 16.64 -7.97
C ILE A 70 -8.02 16.05 -6.55
N PRO A 71 -7.53 16.75 -5.50
CA PRO A 71 -7.75 16.32 -4.12
C PRO A 71 -9.22 16.54 -3.72
N PHE A 72 -10.09 15.58 -4.06
CA PHE A 72 -11.52 15.69 -3.78
C PHE A 72 -11.84 15.78 -2.28
N ARG A 73 -12.76 16.69 -1.95
CA ARG A 73 -13.35 16.95 -0.64
C ARG A 73 -14.85 17.15 -0.83
N GLU A 74 -15.64 16.96 0.21
CA GLU A 74 -17.10 17.15 0.11
C GLU A 74 -17.46 18.56 -0.38
N GLU A 75 -16.77 19.59 0.12
CA GLU A 75 -16.93 20.98 -0.29
C GLU A 75 -16.68 21.19 -1.80
N ASN A 76 -15.52 20.76 -2.30
CA ASN A 76 -15.18 21.00 -3.70
C ASN A 76 -16.03 20.16 -4.65
N VAL A 77 -16.41 18.94 -4.27
CA VAL A 77 -17.34 18.11 -5.04
C VAL A 77 -18.72 18.77 -5.13
N ALA A 78 -19.23 19.30 -4.01
CA ALA A 78 -20.48 20.05 -3.99
C ALA A 78 -20.40 21.30 -4.89
N GLN A 79 -19.30 22.05 -4.80
CA GLN A 79 -19.05 23.23 -5.62
C GLN A 79 -18.97 22.89 -7.11
N MET A 80 -18.31 21.79 -7.50
CA MET A 80 -18.23 21.33 -8.89
C MET A 80 -19.63 21.01 -9.43
N ARG A 81 -20.42 20.25 -8.68
CA ARG A 81 -21.80 19.89 -9.05
C ARG A 81 -22.66 21.14 -9.18
N GLN A 82 -22.65 22.03 -8.20
CA GLN A 82 -23.44 23.26 -8.23
C GLN A 82 -23.06 24.15 -9.40
N THR A 83 -21.75 24.34 -9.64
CA THR A 83 -21.23 25.16 -10.73
C THR A 83 -21.65 24.60 -12.07
N LEU A 84 -21.53 23.28 -12.27
CA LEU A 84 -21.88 22.67 -13.54
C LEU A 84 -23.39 22.63 -13.75
N GLN A 85 -24.18 22.33 -12.71
CA GLN A 85 -25.64 22.39 -12.75
C GLN A 85 -26.15 23.79 -13.13
N ALA A 86 -25.55 24.83 -12.54
CA ALA A 86 -25.88 26.22 -12.87
C ALA A 86 -25.58 26.56 -14.33
N ARG A 87 -24.48 26.03 -14.91
CA ARG A 87 -24.10 26.23 -16.31
C ARG A 87 -24.98 25.47 -17.29
N LEU A 88 -25.44 24.28 -16.92
CA LEU A 88 -26.41 23.53 -17.72
C LEU A 88 -27.74 24.30 -17.83
N GLY A 89 -28.11 25.04 -16.79
CA GLY A 89 -29.24 25.95 -16.78
C GLY A 89 -30.59 25.25 -16.56
N LYS A 90 -31.68 26.04 -16.62
CA LYS A 90 -33.01 25.61 -16.17
C LYS A 90 -33.57 24.37 -16.89
N LYS A 91 -33.18 24.12 -18.15
CA LYS A 91 -33.63 22.95 -18.92
C LYS A 91 -33.25 21.63 -18.26
N PHE A 92 -32.10 21.60 -17.57
CA PHE A 92 -31.58 20.39 -16.93
C PHE A 92 -31.66 20.45 -15.41
N ALA A 93 -32.40 21.41 -14.85
CA ALA A 93 -32.43 21.64 -13.40
C ALA A 93 -32.97 20.43 -12.62
N ASP A 94 -33.87 19.66 -13.21
CA ASP A 94 -34.47 18.45 -12.68
C ASP A 94 -33.73 17.16 -13.06
N PHE A 95 -32.59 17.26 -13.75
CA PHE A 95 -31.77 16.12 -14.10
C PHE A 95 -30.77 15.79 -13.00
N SER A 96 -30.58 14.50 -12.73
CA SER A 96 -29.51 13.99 -11.88
C SER A 96 -28.18 14.07 -12.62
N LEU A 97 -27.24 14.84 -12.06
CA LEU A 97 -25.91 15.05 -12.60
C LEU A 97 -24.87 14.21 -11.84
N ASN A 98 -24.25 13.25 -12.52
CA ASN A 98 -23.17 12.44 -11.96
C ASN A 98 -21.87 12.72 -12.70
N LEU A 99 -20.82 12.95 -11.93
CA LEU A 99 -19.48 13.24 -12.44
C LEU A 99 -18.57 12.06 -12.11
N PHE A 100 -17.86 11.57 -13.12
CA PHE A 100 -16.96 10.43 -13.01
C PHE A 100 -15.55 10.82 -13.44
N ALA A 101 -14.54 10.32 -12.73
CA ALA A 101 -13.20 10.19 -13.29
C ALA A 101 -12.96 8.70 -13.60
N GLU A 102 -12.83 8.39 -14.89
CA GLU A 102 -12.92 7.04 -15.43
C GLU A 102 -14.21 6.31 -14.99
N LYS A 103 -14.08 5.32 -14.10
CA LYS A 103 -15.18 4.46 -13.64
C LYS A 103 -15.70 4.82 -12.25
N TYR A 104 -15.07 5.78 -11.57
CA TYR A 104 -15.41 6.16 -10.20
C TYR A 104 -16.15 7.49 -10.18
N THR A 105 -17.21 7.59 -9.37
CA THR A 105 -17.80 8.91 -9.13
C THR A 105 -16.82 9.77 -8.33
N ILE A 106 -16.86 11.09 -8.49
CA ILE A 106 -15.95 11.98 -7.76
C ILE A 106 -16.12 11.90 -6.24
N GLU A 107 -17.29 11.49 -5.74
CA GLU A 107 -17.55 11.24 -4.31
C GLU A 107 -16.80 10.00 -3.80
N GLN A 108 -16.70 8.95 -4.63
CA GLN A 108 -15.93 7.76 -4.27
C GLN A 108 -14.44 8.06 -4.11
N LEU A 109 -13.95 9.08 -4.82
CA LEU A 109 -12.56 9.52 -4.76
C LEU A 109 -12.25 10.37 -3.53
N ILE A 110 -13.26 10.79 -2.75
CA ILE A 110 -13.04 11.42 -1.44
C ILE A 110 -12.49 10.35 -0.47
N PRO A 111 -11.27 10.50 0.06
CA PRO A 111 -10.73 9.56 1.04
C PRO A 111 -11.59 9.52 2.31
N ASN A 112 -11.74 8.34 2.93
CA ASN A 112 -12.54 8.18 4.16
C ASN A 112 -12.15 9.15 5.28
N PHE A 113 -10.87 9.52 5.36
CA PHE A 113 -10.37 10.51 6.33
C PHE A 113 -11.01 11.90 6.15
N TYR A 114 -11.40 12.27 4.93
CA TYR A 114 -11.98 13.57 4.60
C TYR A 114 -13.49 13.50 4.33
N ARG A 115 -14.14 12.43 4.79
CA ARG A 115 -15.60 12.30 4.75
C ARG A 115 -16.16 12.71 6.10
N GLU A 116 -16.83 13.85 6.12
CA GLU A 116 -17.41 14.43 7.34
C GLU A 116 -18.91 14.18 7.36
N GLN A 117 -19.60 14.46 6.25
CA GLN A 117 -21.05 14.26 6.11
C GLN A 117 -21.37 12.94 5.41
N LEU A 118 -20.52 12.51 4.47
CA LEU A 118 -20.71 11.24 3.78
C LEU A 118 -20.32 10.06 4.69
N PRO A 119 -21.05 8.94 4.64
CA PRO A 119 -20.64 7.74 5.35
C PRO A 119 -19.27 7.23 4.83
N PRO A 120 -18.45 6.62 5.70
CA PRO A 120 -17.20 6.01 5.28
C PRO A 120 -17.47 4.89 4.27
N ASP A 121 -16.64 4.81 3.24
CA ASP A 121 -16.64 3.70 2.30
C ASP A 121 -16.03 2.46 2.98
N VAL A 122 -16.91 1.59 3.50
CA VAL A 122 -16.52 0.36 4.18
C VAL A 122 -15.80 -0.62 3.27
N THR A 123 -15.97 -0.52 1.95
CA THR A 123 -15.27 -1.40 1.00
C THR A 123 -13.77 -1.09 0.89
N ARG A 124 -13.37 0.12 1.32
CA ARG A 124 -11.99 0.60 1.36
C ARG A 124 -11.35 0.45 2.75
N LEU A 125 -12.09 -0.03 3.74
CA LEU A 125 -11.56 -0.30 5.07
C LEU A 125 -10.84 -1.65 5.08
N PRO A 126 -9.73 -1.77 5.83
CA PRO A 126 -9.10 -3.07 6.04
C PRO A 126 -10.11 -4.03 6.66
N LYS A 127 -10.14 -5.27 6.18
CA LYS A 127 -10.94 -6.32 6.81
C LYS A 127 -10.47 -6.49 8.25
N SER A 128 -11.42 -6.48 9.19
CA SER A 128 -11.11 -6.85 10.57
C SER A 128 -10.70 -8.32 10.58
N LEU A 129 -9.42 -8.57 10.84
CA LEU A 129 -8.92 -9.91 11.06
C LEU A 129 -9.06 -10.24 12.55
N PRO A 130 -9.40 -11.50 12.90
CA PRO A 130 -9.36 -11.93 14.29
C PRO A 130 -7.97 -11.67 14.86
N GLU A 131 -7.93 -11.25 16.12
CA GLU A 131 -6.67 -10.99 16.81
C GLU A 131 -5.84 -12.28 16.84
N GLN A 132 -4.65 -12.24 16.26
CA GLN A 132 -3.71 -13.35 16.26
C GLN A 132 -2.74 -13.17 17.42
N PRO A 133 -2.35 -14.26 18.11
CA PRO A 133 -1.31 -14.17 19.11
C PRO A 133 -0.01 -13.65 18.47
N PRO A 134 0.73 -12.75 19.15
CA PRO A 134 2.01 -12.27 18.64
C PRO A 134 3.02 -13.42 18.58
N VAL A 135 3.96 -13.37 17.63
CA VAL A 135 5.03 -14.38 17.54
C VAL A 135 5.97 -14.25 18.73
N VAL A 136 6.27 -13.02 19.14
CA VAL A 136 7.05 -12.71 20.35
C VAL A 136 6.31 -11.66 21.18
N ARG A 137 6.36 -11.82 22.51
CA ARG A 137 5.86 -10.84 23.47
C ARG A 137 6.99 -10.42 24.41
N ASN A 138 7.21 -9.11 24.54
CA ASN A 138 8.12 -8.56 25.52
C ASN A 138 7.40 -8.46 26.88
N LEU A 139 7.71 -9.38 27.80
CA LEU A 139 7.13 -9.41 29.15
C LEU A 139 7.77 -8.40 30.11
N SER A 140 8.95 -7.88 29.76
CA SER A 140 9.69 -6.92 30.60
C SER A 140 9.22 -5.47 30.42
N LYS A 141 8.44 -5.16 29.37
CA LYS A 141 7.83 -3.83 29.20
C LYS A 141 6.70 -3.66 30.22
N PRO A 142 6.72 -2.62 31.06
CA PRO A 142 5.73 -2.44 32.14
C PRO A 142 4.37 -1.92 31.65
N PHE A 143 4.17 -1.76 30.34
CA PHE A 143 2.93 -1.25 29.73
C PHE A 143 2.66 -1.92 28.39
N ALA A 144 1.39 -1.95 28.00
CA ALA A 144 0.94 -2.31 26.66
C ALA A 144 0.72 -1.03 25.83
N ILE A 145 0.90 -1.13 24.51
CA ILE A 145 0.69 -0.01 23.61
C ILE A 145 -0.76 -0.01 23.12
N GLU A 146 -1.55 0.97 23.54
CA GLU A 146 -3.00 0.97 23.25
C GLU A 146 -3.34 1.58 21.88
N ASN A 147 -2.67 2.68 21.50
CA ASN A 147 -2.94 3.43 20.28
C ASN A 147 -1.86 3.22 19.21
N GLY A 148 -1.41 1.97 19.05
CA GLY A 148 -0.32 1.64 18.15
C GLY A 148 -0.48 0.29 17.45
N LEU A 149 0.65 -0.37 17.26
CA LEU A 149 0.79 -1.62 16.50
C LEU A 149 0.98 -2.82 17.42
N GLN A 150 0.50 -2.73 18.67
CA GLN A 150 0.59 -3.81 19.65
C GLN A 150 0.14 -5.14 19.06
N ASN A 151 0.99 -6.15 19.18
CA ASN A 151 0.78 -7.51 18.70
C ASN A 151 0.58 -7.64 17.18
N ARG A 152 0.82 -6.60 16.39
CA ARG A 152 0.77 -6.66 14.92
C ARG A 152 2.06 -7.22 14.37
N HIS A 153 1.98 -8.01 13.31
CA HIS A 153 3.14 -8.53 12.59
C HIS A 153 3.33 -7.72 11.32
N ILE A 154 4.53 -7.17 11.14
CA ILE A 154 4.88 -6.39 9.96
C ILE A 154 6.14 -6.98 9.37
N ALA A 155 6.09 -7.37 8.10
CA ALA A 155 7.28 -7.74 7.36
C ALA A 155 7.71 -6.54 6.51
N VAL A 156 8.97 -6.14 6.65
CA VAL A 156 9.55 -4.95 6.01
C VAL A 156 10.68 -5.38 5.09
N TRP A 157 10.56 -5.02 3.82
CA TRP A 157 11.61 -5.18 2.82
C TRP A 157 12.19 -3.81 2.51
N GLY A 158 13.46 -3.59 2.86
CA GLY A 158 14.20 -2.51 2.23
C GLY A 158 14.32 -2.84 0.74
N SER A 159 13.88 -1.93 -0.14
CA SER A 159 13.95 -2.10 -1.59
C SER A 159 15.38 -2.46 -2.05
N HIS A 160 15.48 -3.08 -3.23
CA HIS A 160 16.72 -3.49 -3.90
C HIS A 160 17.58 -4.51 -3.14
N GLY A 161 18.70 -4.89 -3.75
CA GLY A 161 19.65 -5.86 -3.22
C GLY A 161 20.67 -6.27 -4.27
N TRP A 162 21.53 -7.22 -3.92
CA TRP A 162 22.34 -7.94 -4.90
C TRP A 162 21.43 -8.86 -5.71
N TYR A 163 21.59 -8.83 -7.02
CA TYR A 163 21.00 -9.81 -7.92
C TYR A 163 22.11 -10.48 -8.72
N PHE A 164 21.87 -11.73 -9.11
CA PHE A 164 22.81 -12.47 -9.93
C PHE A 164 22.58 -12.11 -11.40
N ASP A 165 23.62 -11.63 -12.06
CA ASP A 165 23.61 -11.36 -13.49
C ASP A 165 24.21 -12.56 -14.22
N GLU A 166 23.37 -13.32 -14.93
CA GLU A 166 23.78 -14.54 -15.64
C GLU A 166 24.75 -14.24 -16.80
N ALA A 167 24.59 -13.10 -17.48
CA ALA A 167 25.41 -12.76 -18.65
C ALA A 167 26.86 -12.41 -18.24
N GLU A 168 27.01 -11.80 -17.07
CA GLU A 168 28.31 -11.45 -16.48
C GLU A 168 28.81 -12.47 -15.43
N ASP A 169 28.04 -13.55 -15.18
CA ASP A 169 28.30 -14.60 -14.20
C ASP A 169 28.72 -14.06 -12.81
N ARG A 170 28.03 -13.01 -12.35
CA ARG A 170 28.37 -12.33 -11.10
C ARG A 170 27.20 -11.66 -10.43
N TRP A 171 27.29 -11.53 -9.11
CA TRP A 171 26.38 -10.68 -8.34
C TRP A 171 26.68 -9.20 -8.54
N LYS A 172 25.64 -8.39 -8.71
CA LYS A 172 25.77 -6.93 -8.81
C LYS A 172 24.58 -6.18 -8.22
N TRP A 173 24.79 -4.90 -7.97
CA TRP A 173 23.73 -3.95 -7.64
C TRP A 173 22.84 -3.70 -8.86
N GLN A 174 21.55 -3.46 -8.65
CA GLN A 174 20.60 -3.15 -9.72
C GLN A 174 20.93 -1.81 -10.38
N ARG A 175 21.44 -0.84 -9.61
CA ARG A 175 21.81 0.49 -10.12
C ARG A 175 23.31 0.66 -10.21
N ALA A 176 23.72 1.51 -11.16
CA ALA A 176 25.11 1.89 -11.31
C ALA A 176 25.59 2.64 -10.07
N ARG A 177 26.87 2.44 -9.73
CA ARG A 177 27.54 3.21 -8.68
C ARG A 177 27.86 4.59 -9.24
N VAL A 178 27.23 5.63 -8.70
CA VAL A 178 27.42 7.02 -9.15
C VAL A 178 27.93 7.84 -7.97
N TYR A 179 29.02 8.61 -8.17
CA TYR A 179 29.62 9.45 -7.13
C TYR A 179 29.94 8.72 -5.81
N GLN A 180 30.40 7.46 -5.90
CA GLN A 180 30.68 6.58 -4.75
C GLN A 180 29.44 6.18 -3.92
N ILE A 181 28.22 6.45 -4.41
CA ILE A 181 26.97 6.05 -3.78
C ILE A 181 26.44 4.78 -4.43
N VAL A 182 25.87 3.90 -3.61
CA VAL A 182 25.09 2.73 -4.03
C VAL A 182 23.63 3.01 -3.68
N GLU A 183 22.80 3.37 -4.68
CA GLU A 183 21.37 3.66 -4.49
C GLU A 183 20.63 2.50 -3.80
N ASP A 184 20.98 1.26 -4.15
CA ASP A 184 20.40 0.03 -3.60
C ASP A 184 20.59 -0.11 -2.07
N LEU A 185 21.57 0.59 -1.47
CA LEU A 185 21.79 0.60 -0.02
C LEU A 185 21.02 1.71 0.70
N LEU A 186 20.54 2.72 -0.05
CA LEU A 186 19.86 3.88 0.53
C LEU A 186 18.62 3.47 1.35
N PRO A 187 17.71 2.60 0.87
CA PRO A 187 16.56 2.18 1.67
C PRO A 187 16.95 1.55 3.01
N THR A 188 17.91 0.62 2.97
CA THR A 188 18.38 -0.07 4.18
C THR A 188 18.96 0.89 5.20
N SER A 189 19.70 1.92 4.74
CA SER A 189 20.38 2.89 5.60
C SER A 189 19.46 3.70 6.52
N PHE A 190 18.18 3.84 6.17
CA PHE A 190 17.19 4.46 7.06
C PHE A 190 16.12 3.50 7.59
N VAL A 191 15.84 2.40 6.87
CA VAL A 191 14.88 1.40 7.34
C VAL A 191 15.38 0.74 8.62
N GLN A 192 16.61 0.21 8.61
CA GLN A 192 17.14 -0.57 9.74
C GLN A 192 17.32 0.26 11.02
N PRO A 193 18.03 1.41 11.00
CA PRO A 193 18.28 2.16 12.24
C PRO A 193 17.11 3.02 12.72
N TYR A 194 16.13 3.34 11.87
CA TYR A 194 15.03 4.24 12.24
C TYR A 194 13.65 3.61 12.11
N LEU A 195 13.28 3.10 10.93
CA LEU A 195 11.92 2.61 10.71
C LEU A 195 11.60 1.35 11.53
N LEU A 196 12.50 0.35 11.55
CA LEU A 196 12.25 -0.87 12.33
C LEU A 196 12.09 -0.55 13.83
N PRO A 197 13.00 0.21 14.47
CA PRO A 197 12.81 0.61 15.87
C PRO A 197 11.54 1.41 16.12
N MET A 198 11.13 2.29 15.21
CA MET A 198 9.87 3.04 15.35
C MET A 198 8.65 2.10 15.37
N LEU A 199 8.60 1.11 14.48
CA LEU A 199 7.51 0.13 14.42
C LEU A 199 7.50 -0.79 15.65
N GLU A 200 8.67 -1.23 16.11
CA GLU A 200 8.82 -2.07 17.31
C GLU A 200 8.47 -1.31 18.60
N ASN A 201 8.84 -0.03 18.67
CA ASN A 201 8.44 0.85 19.75
C ASN A 201 6.95 1.16 19.73
N ALA A 202 6.31 1.12 18.55
CA ALA A 202 4.86 1.15 18.41
C ALA A 202 4.19 -0.21 18.72
N GLY A 203 4.93 -1.26 19.06
CA GLY A 203 4.41 -2.54 19.56
C GLY A 203 4.31 -3.66 18.53
N ALA A 204 4.80 -3.41 17.30
CA ALA A 204 4.81 -4.42 16.26
C ALA A 204 5.92 -5.46 16.47
N ASN A 205 5.65 -6.69 16.05
CA ASN A 205 6.66 -7.69 15.72
C ASN A 205 7.12 -7.45 14.28
N VAL A 206 8.37 -7.02 14.11
CA VAL A 206 8.88 -6.62 12.79
C VAL A 206 9.85 -7.66 12.24
N PHE A 207 9.57 -8.15 11.03
CA PHE A 207 10.38 -9.16 10.34
C PHE A 207 11.08 -8.53 9.14
N MET A 208 12.34 -8.89 8.92
CA MET A 208 13.11 -8.47 7.77
C MET A 208 13.75 -9.71 7.12
N PRO A 209 13.76 -9.83 5.78
CA PRO A 209 14.39 -10.96 5.09
C PRO A 209 15.92 -10.87 5.05
N ARG A 210 16.51 -9.80 5.62
CA ARG A 210 17.94 -9.52 5.63
C ARG A 210 18.37 -9.37 7.08
N GLU A 211 19.58 -9.84 7.36
CA GLU A 211 20.24 -9.62 8.63
C GLU A 211 20.28 -8.12 8.94
N ARG A 212 19.99 -7.78 10.20
CA ARG A 212 19.98 -6.40 10.67
C ARG A 212 21.37 -5.96 11.11
N ASP A 213 22.18 -6.91 11.58
CA ASP A 213 23.57 -6.67 11.95
C ASP A 213 24.47 -6.62 10.70
N LEU A 214 25.46 -5.75 10.72
CA LEU A 214 26.47 -5.59 9.65
C LEU A 214 27.74 -6.39 9.95
N GLN A 215 27.80 -7.08 11.09
CA GLN A 215 28.84 -8.06 11.38
C GLN A 215 28.89 -9.14 10.28
N ARG A 216 30.06 -9.77 10.15
CA ARG A 216 30.33 -10.78 9.10
C ARG A 216 30.35 -12.21 9.61
N ASN A 217 30.20 -12.40 10.92
CA ASN A 217 30.33 -13.69 11.57
C ASN A 217 28.94 -14.34 11.68
N GLU A 218 28.60 -15.22 10.75
CA GLU A 218 27.37 -15.99 10.86
C GLU A 218 27.49 -17.02 11.99
N VAL A 219 26.48 -17.06 12.86
CA VAL A 219 26.32 -18.09 13.88
C VAL A 219 24.91 -18.65 13.76
N ILE A 220 24.80 -19.89 13.27
CA ILE A 220 23.54 -20.63 13.21
C ILE A 220 23.50 -21.57 14.41
N VAL A 221 22.48 -21.40 15.25
CA VAL A 221 22.23 -22.28 16.40
C VAL A 221 21.15 -23.27 16.01
N ASP A 222 21.54 -24.53 15.83
CA ASP A 222 20.66 -25.65 15.53
C ASP A 222 20.78 -26.69 16.66
N VAL A 223 19.63 -27.28 17.04
CA VAL A 223 19.55 -28.40 17.99
C VAL A 223 20.33 -29.61 17.49
N ALA A 224 20.28 -29.88 16.19
CA ALA A 224 20.87 -31.06 15.55
C ALA A 224 22.20 -30.74 14.83
N GLY A 225 22.73 -29.53 14.97
CA GLY A 225 23.95 -29.12 14.27
C GLY A 225 25.18 -29.89 14.76
N GLU A 226 26.08 -30.24 13.84
CA GLU A 226 27.34 -30.96 14.13
C GLU A 226 28.42 -30.09 14.81
N GLY A 227 28.02 -28.96 15.41
CA GLY A 227 28.93 -28.04 16.10
C GLY A 227 29.42 -28.58 17.45
N SER A 228 30.61 -28.14 17.88
CA SER A 228 31.24 -28.55 19.14
C SER A 228 30.61 -27.95 20.42
N GLY A 229 29.45 -27.30 20.32
CA GLY A 229 28.79 -26.61 21.41
C GLY A 229 27.70 -27.46 22.07
N GLN A 230 27.65 -27.47 23.40
CA GLN A 230 26.49 -27.98 24.13
C GLN A 230 25.57 -26.83 24.50
N MET A 231 24.30 -26.92 24.10
CA MET A 231 23.25 -25.98 24.50
C MET A 231 22.56 -26.50 25.75
N ILE A 232 22.60 -25.73 26.84
CA ILE A 232 21.93 -26.04 28.11
C ILE A 232 20.97 -24.90 28.44
N PHE A 233 19.70 -25.24 28.62
CA PHE A 233 18.69 -24.32 29.12
C PHE A 233 18.43 -24.62 30.59
N ALA A 234 18.53 -23.61 31.45
CA ALA A 234 18.31 -23.76 32.89
C ALA A 234 17.54 -22.59 33.48
N THR A 235 16.75 -22.87 34.52
CA THR A 235 16.12 -21.87 35.38
C THR A 235 16.68 -22.01 36.78
N GLY A 236 17.49 -21.04 37.22
CA GLY A 236 18.33 -21.20 38.41
C GLY A 236 19.27 -22.40 38.24
N ASP A 237 19.26 -23.31 39.21
CA ASP A 237 20.07 -24.53 39.19
C ASP A 237 19.39 -25.71 38.45
N THR A 238 18.18 -25.52 37.92
CA THR A 238 17.43 -26.61 37.27
C THR A 238 17.63 -26.58 35.77
N VAL A 239 18.26 -27.63 35.22
CA VAL A 239 18.31 -27.86 33.77
C VAL A 239 16.92 -28.25 33.27
N LEU A 240 16.42 -27.50 32.29
CA LEU A 240 15.12 -27.73 31.69
C LEU A 240 15.16 -28.93 30.73
N LYS A 241 14.12 -29.75 30.75
CA LYS A 241 13.93 -30.83 29.78
C LYS A 241 13.08 -30.32 28.63
N ALA A 242 13.64 -30.35 27.42
CA ALA A 242 12.91 -30.02 26.21
C ALA A 242 11.93 -31.13 25.83
N THR A 243 10.81 -30.76 25.24
CA THR A 243 9.99 -31.64 24.43
C THR A 243 10.16 -31.29 22.95
N THR A 244 10.04 -32.29 22.08
CA THR A 244 10.08 -32.12 20.63
C THR A 244 8.77 -32.66 20.06
N ALA A 245 7.91 -31.80 19.50
CA ALA A 245 6.59 -32.22 19.05
C ALA A 245 6.39 -32.17 17.52
N GLN A 246 7.13 -31.33 16.81
CA GLN A 246 6.99 -31.07 15.38
C GLN A 246 8.38 -30.95 14.71
N PRO A 247 8.47 -31.08 13.37
CA PRO A 247 9.69 -30.75 12.64
C PRO A 247 10.18 -29.33 12.96
N GLY A 248 11.49 -29.14 12.90
CA GLY A 248 12.14 -27.85 13.10
C GLY A 248 13.19 -27.56 12.03
N PHE A 249 14.01 -26.56 12.30
CA PHE A 249 15.10 -26.16 11.40
C PHE A 249 16.25 -27.17 11.45
N ALA A 250 16.83 -27.47 10.29
CA ALA A 250 18.19 -27.98 10.16
C ALA A 250 18.87 -27.35 8.95
N ILE A 251 20.19 -27.24 9.02
CA ILE A 251 21.01 -26.92 7.84
C ILE A 251 21.02 -28.17 6.94
N GLY A 252 20.19 -28.16 5.90
CA GLY A 252 20.20 -29.16 4.83
C GLY A 252 21.43 -29.03 3.92
N GLU A 253 21.34 -29.55 2.70
CA GLU A 253 22.42 -29.42 1.73
C GLU A 253 22.39 -28.03 1.09
N LEU A 254 23.50 -27.30 1.21
CA LEU A 254 23.66 -25.99 0.58
C LEU A 254 24.32 -26.14 -0.80
N PRO A 255 23.87 -25.38 -1.83
CA PRO A 255 22.71 -24.50 -1.80
C PRO A 255 21.39 -25.29 -1.78
N TYR A 256 20.38 -24.75 -1.10
CA TYR A 256 19.06 -25.37 -1.05
C TYR A 256 18.46 -25.53 -2.45
N SER A 257 17.90 -26.71 -2.70
CA SER A 257 17.18 -27.03 -3.94
C SER A 257 15.82 -26.35 -3.99
N ASP A 258 15.23 -26.29 -5.19
CA ASP A 258 13.89 -25.76 -5.38
C ASP A 258 12.86 -26.47 -4.47
N ARG A 259 12.05 -25.66 -3.77
CA ARG A 259 11.00 -26.09 -2.82
C ARG A 259 11.51 -26.82 -1.58
N GLU A 260 12.81 -26.78 -1.33
CA GLU A 260 13.38 -27.25 -0.09
C GLU A 260 13.00 -26.30 1.06
N ASN A 261 12.51 -26.86 2.16
CA ASN A 261 12.11 -26.10 3.34
C ASN A 261 12.92 -26.57 4.55
N PRO A 262 13.95 -25.83 4.98
CA PRO A 262 14.83 -26.26 6.07
C PRO A 262 14.09 -26.39 7.41
N PHE A 263 12.95 -25.71 7.59
CA PHE A 263 12.10 -25.81 8.80
C PHE A 263 11.31 -27.12 8.89
N ARG A 264 11.50 -28.05 7.95
CA ARG A 264 10.93 -29.40 7.99
C ARG A 264 11.99 -30.50 8.08
N GLN A 265 13.27 -30.13 8.12
CA GLN A 265 14.38 -31.08 8.01
C GLN A 265 15.03 -31.42 9.35
N GLY A 266 14.82 -30.58 10.37
CA GLY A 266 15.44 -30.75 11.66
C GLY A 266 14.44 -30.90 12.79
N SER A 267 14.87 -30.45 13.96
CA SER A 267 14.11 -30.52 15.19
C SER A 267 14.07 -29.15 15.87
N HIS A 268 13.19 -28.99 16.84
CA HIS A 268 13.16 -27.82 17.71
C HIS A 268 12.93 -28.29 19.14
N TRP A 269 13.34 -27.46 20.10
CA TRP A 269 13.05 -27.67 21.50
C TRP A 269 11.93 -26.76 21.96
N GLN A 270 10.95 -27.35 22.65
CA GLN A 270 9.89 -26.63 23.33
C GLN A 270 10.06 -26.82 24.84
N PHE A 271 9.87 -25.73 25.58
CA PHE A 271 9.85 -25.73 27.03
C PHE A 271 8.52 -25.17 27.52
N PRO A 272 7.96 -25.70 28.63
CA PRO A 272 6.85 -25.03 29.28
C PRO A 272 7.32 -23.63 29.73
N ALA A 273 6.54 -22.61 29.39
CA ALA A 273 6.74 -21.30 30.00
C ALA A 273 6.61 -21.48 31.52
N SER A 274 7.57 -20.92 32.29
CA SER A 274 7.42 -20.88 33.74
C SER A 274 6.06 -20.21 34.04
N PRO A 275 5.25 -20.72 34.98
CA PRO A 275 4.08 -20.00 35.43
C PRO A 275 4.57 -18.63 35.89
N THR A 276 4.23 -17.59 35.15
CA THR A 276 4.36 -16.22 35.65
C THR A 276 3.46 -16.13 36.87
N ASP A 277 4.06 -15.87 38.03
CA ASP A 277 3.34 -15.42 39.23
C ASP A 277 2.48 -14.18 38.92
#